data_AF-A0A7J9JE67-F1
#
_entry.id   AF-A0A7J9JE67-F1
#
_cell.length_a   1.000
_cell.length_b   1.000
_cell.length_c   1.000
_cell.angle_alpha   90.00
_cell.angle_beta   90.00
_cell.angle_gamma   90.00
#
_symmetry.space_group_name_H-M   'P 1'
#
loop_
_entity.id
_entity.type
_entity.pdbx_description
1 polymer ?
#
loop_
_entity_poly.entity_id
_entity_poly.type
_entity_poly.pdbx_seq_one_letter_code
_entity_poly.pdbx_strand_id
1 'polypeptide(L)'
;MQGQYCNQTIELLSCARSGNSSGNGSGSGFFNQSMVLCRNNFETSCHGDGEMKIYSLEILRITESLTISVQNLRLRPLDSIGNSSRIYLMCFARYGAMPLATLHDYSGDLNQSPLVIRFPKVGQWYISILALHLAKEIGGALSNVSKVCYSLEVQELECPLGKAGPNCSSERYMLQTVLRKYSTPFESYYLPDGGDVISDALNFHLEPLLSNYSVGGLDTWTYFLLDVPRGAAGGNLHVRLMSDRKMNYEIYARNGGLPSLINWDYYYVNKTRSSGDSVFFVLYNSSDEKVDFYILYVKEGIWNIALRHLNSTGDISDGQTTMSISLERCPKRCSYHGACKSALDTSGLTLYSFCACDRNHGGFDCSIEIVSHQGHIWQSIALIASNAAAVFPAFWALRQKAFAEWVVYTVSGISSGLYHACDVGTWCVLSFGVLQFMDFWLSFMAVVSTFIYLTTIDEVFKRAIHTAVAILTALMAITKATRSSNIILVMGIGAFGLLVGWLIEFSTKYRSLSCSMGLCLNRLERWPSREWLQNLVNTVMKRFRWGFVLAGFIALAMAAISWNLESSQSYWIWHSVWHVAIYSSSFFFLCSKVITINSGNRTPTDANYQLTQQDSLSQGA
;
A
#
# COMPACT_ATOMS: atom_id res chain seq x y z
N MET A 1 10.60 -33.33 -8.51
CA MET A 1 9.66 -34.21 -9.24
C MET A 1 8.53 -33.37 -9.81
N GLN A 2 7.86 -33.83 -10.87
CA GLN A 2 6.80 -33.11 -11.61
C GLN A 2 5.56 -34.00 -11.79
N GLY A 3 4.43 -33.40 -12.18
CA GLY A 3 3.16 -34.05 -12.48
C GLY A 3 2.15 -33.79 -11.38
N GLN A 4 0.86 -33.97 -11.68
CA GLN A 4 -0.23 -33.85 -10.67
C GLN A 4 0.01 -34.73 -9.44
N TYR A 5 0.79 -35.80 -9.60
CA TYR A 5 1.17 -36.76 -8.56
C TYR A 5 2.68 -36.74 -8.23
N CYS A 6 3.45 -35.75 -8.68
CA CYS A 6 4.90 -35.67 -8.47
C CYS A 6 5.67 -36.96 -8.83
N ASN A 7 5.27 -37.65 -9.90
CA ASN A 7 5.80 -38.95 -10.29
C ASN A 7 6.88 -38.88 -11.39
N GLN A 8 7.08 -37.71 -12.01
CA GLN A 8 8.10 -37.51 -13.04
C GLN A 8 9.39 -36.98 -12.43
N THR A 9 10.53 -37.59 -12.76
CA THR A 9 11.84 -37.21 -12.25
C THR A 9 12.46 -36.09 -13.09
N ILE A 10 13.15 -35.16 -12.41
CA ILE A 10 13.93 -34.10 -13.06
C ILE A 10 15.36 -34.63 -13.18
N GLU A 11 15.93 -34.59 -14.38
CA GLU A 11 17.29 -35.08 -14.63
C GLU A 11 18.29 -33.94 -14.38
N LEU A 12 19.27 -34.15 -13.48
CA LEU A 12 20.35 -33.19 -13.24
C LEU A 12 21.43 -33.34 -14.32
N LEU A 13 21.86 -32.23 -14.92
CA LEU A 13 22.97 -32.24 -15.87
C LEU A 13 24.32 -32.33 -15.15
N SER A 14 25.22 -33.17 -15.67
CA SER A 14 26.59 -33.29 -15.17
C SER A 14 27.50 -32.32 -15.92
N CYS A 15 28.20 -31.45 -15.19
CA CYS A 15 29.04 -30.40 -15.76
C CYS A 15 30.53 -30.68 -15.53
N ALA A 16 31.32 -30.54 -16.58
CA ALA A 16 32.78 -30.61 -16.53
C ALA A 16 33.41 -29.35 -17.14
N ARG A 17 34.45 -28.81 -16.50
CA ARG A 17 35.20 -27.67 -17.02
C ARG A 17 36.15 -28.15 -18.11
N SER A 18 36.02 -27.64 -19.33
CA SER A 18 36.95 -27.93 -20.41
C SER A 18 38.17 -27.02 -20.27
N GLY A 19 39.27 -27.55 -19.75
CA GLY A 19 40.56 -26.86 -19.73
C GLY A 19 41.38 -27.25 -20.95
N ASN A 20 41.64 -26.29 -21.85
CA ASN A 20 42.61 -26.48 -22.94
C ASN A 20 44.02 -26.52 -22.34
N SER A 21 44.50 -27.70 -21.97
CA SER A 21 45.92 -27.97 -21.70
C SER A 21 46.47 -28.93 -22.74
N SER A 22 46.74 -28.44 -23.94
CA SER A 22 47.70 -29.06 -24.85
C SER A 22 48.15 -28.05 -25.91
N GLY A 23 49.42 -27.69 -25.84
CA GLY A 23 50.07 -26.84 -26.84
C GLY A 23 50.17 -27.50 -28.21
N ASN A 24 50.52 -26.65 -29.17
CA ASN A 24 50.85 -26.88 -30.59
C ASN A 24 49.67 -26.85 -31.56
N GLY A 25 49.36 -25.65 -32.04
CA GLY A 25 48.56 -25.40 -33.23
C GLY A 25 48.36 -23.90 -33.46
N SER A 26 49.13 -23.32 -34.37
CA SER A 26 49.13 -21.90 -34.74
C SER A 26 47.80 -21.43 -35.36
N GLY A 27 47.18 -20.37 -34.80
CA GLY A 27 46.07 -19.64 -35.44
C GLY A 27 45.22 -18.77 -34.48
N SER A 28 45.52 -17.46 -34.44
CA SER A 28 44.71 -16.33 -33.94
C SER A 28 44.01 -16.38 -32.56
N GLY A 29 44.64 -15.76 -31.55
CA GLY A 29 44.05 -14.63 -30.81
C GLY A 29 42.92 -14.82 -29.77
N PHE A 30 42.35 -16.01 -29.56
CA PHE A 30 41.23 -16.21 -28.60
C PHE A 30 41.61 -17.06 -27.38
N PHE A 31 42.72 -16.74 -26.71
CA PHE A 31 43.15 -17.49 -25.53
C PHE A 31 42.57 -16.90 -24.23
N ASN A 32 41.82 -17.73 -23.49
CA ASN A 32 41.37 -17.62 -22.09
C ASN A 32 39.87 -17.44 -21.78
N GLN A 33 38.95 -17.86 -22.65
CA GLN A 33 37.56 -18.10 -22.21
C GLN A 33 37.48 -19.46 -21.51
N SER A 34 36.91 -19.52 -20.30
CA SER A 34 36.65 -20.80 -19.64
C SER A 34 35.26 -21.30 -20.01
N MET A 35 35.24 -22.47 -20.62
CA MET A 35 34.02 -23.13 -21.06
C MET A 35 33.67 -24.25 -20.10
N VAL A 36 32.44 -24.25 -19.61
CA VAL A 36 31.86 -25.37 -18.85
C VAL A 36 30.89 -26.10 -19.78
N LEU A 37 31.06 -27.41 -19.87
CA LEU A 37 30.25 -28.28 -20.71
C LEU A 37 29.42 -29.20 -19.82
N CYS A 38 28.11 -29.13 -19.96
CA CYS A 38 27.17 -29.93 -19.21
C CYS A 38 26.44 -30.91 -20.13
N ARG A 39 26.40 -32.19 -19.72
CA ARG A 39 25.75 -33.26 -20.48
C ARG A 39 24.81 -34.07 -19.61
N ASN A 40 23.83 -34.71 -20.24
CA ASN A 40 22.98 -35.68 -19.58
C ASN A 40 23.77 -36.92 -19.15
N ASN A 41 23.39 -37.54 -18.03
CA ASN A 41 24.11 -38.69 -17.45
C ASN A 41 24.02 -39.97 -18.31
N PHE A 42 23.09 -40.02 -19.27
CA PHE A 42 22.93 -41.12 -20.20
C PHE A 42 23.41 -40.68 -21.58
N GLU A 43 24.37 -41.40 -22.19
CA GLU A 43 24.91 -41.08 -23.53
C GLU A 43 23.82 -40.85 -24.59
N THR A 44 22.62 -41.44 -24.41
CA THR A 44 21.42 -41.07 -25.17
C THR A 44 20.16 -41.13 -24.29
N SER A 45 19.48 -40.00 -24.10
CA SER A 45 18.13 -39.89 -23.52
C SER A 45 17.07 -40.16 -24.58
N CYS A 46 16.22 -41.17 -24.38
CA CYS A 46 15.11 -41.48 -25.27
C CYS A 46 13.76 -41.24 -24.59
N HIS A 47 12.79 -40.66 -25.30
CA HIS A 47 11.39 -40.56 -24.83
C HIS A 47 10.39 -40.63 -26.00
N GLY A 48 9.12 -40.92 -25.68
CA GLY A 48 8.06 -41.12 -26.66
C GLY A 48 7.59 -39.81 -27.31
N ASP A 49 6.90 -39.94 -28.45
CA ASP A 49 6.26 -38.80 -29.13
C ASP A 49 5.25 -38.09 -28.22
N GLY A 50 5.36 -36.76 -28.12
CA GLY A 50 4.53 -35.93 -27.23
C GLY A 50 4.92 -35.97 -25.74
N GLU A 51 5.91 -36.77 -25.33
CA GLU A 51 6.44 -36.73 -23.96
C GLU A 51 7.43 -35.57 -23.79
N MET A 52 7.40 -34.94 -22.62
CA MET A 52 8.33 -33.86 -22.26
C MET A 52 9.32 -34.36 -21.20
N LYS A 53 10.61 -34.20 -21.46
CA LYS A 53 11.67 -34.43 -20.46
C LYS A 53 12.17 -33.11 -19.90
N ILE A 54 12.38 -33.04 -18.59
CA ILE A 54 12.91 -31.85 -17.90
C ILE A 54 14.28 -32.13 -17.31
N TYR A 55 15.19 -31.20 -17.58
CA TYR A 55 16.54 -31.14 -17.07
C TYR A 55 16.71 -29.93 -16.15
N SER A 56 17.56 -30.05 -15.15
CA SER A 56 17.95 -28.94 -14.26
C SER A 56 19.44 -28.66 -14.37
N LEU A 57 19.80 -27.38 -14.42
CA LEU A 57 21.17 -26.87 -14.44
C LEU A 57 21.32 -25.73 -13.43
N GLU A 58 22.38 -25.74 -12.62
CA GLU A 58 22.70 -24.64 -11.72
C GLU A 58 23.87 -23.83 -12.29
N ILE A 59 23.64 -22.56 -12.59
CA ILE A 59 24.68 -21.63 -13.03
C ILE A 59 25.24 -20.95 -11.79
N LEU A 60 26.53 -21.15 -11.51
CA LEU A 60 27.18 -20.65 -10.29
C LEU A 60 27.80 -19.25 -10.44
N ARG A 61 28.14 -18.85 -11.67
CA ARG A 61 28.88 -17.62 -11.96
C ARG A 61 28.22 -16.84 -13.08
N ILE A 62 28.54 -15.55 -13.16
CA ILE A 62 28.03 -14.70 -14.23
C ILE A 62 28.69 -15.11 -15.55
N THR A 63 27.87 -15.48 -16.52
CA THR A 63 28.29 -16.00 -17.82
C THR A 63 27.82 -15.10 -18.95
N GLU A 64 28.56 -15.09 -20.05
CA GLU A 64 28.20 -14.31 -21.24
C GLU A 64 27.03 -14.95 -21.99
N SER A 65 27.08 -16.27 -22.18
CA SER A 65 26.04 -17.00 -22.89
C SER A 65 25.90 -18.43 -22.42
N LEU A 66 24.69 -18.96 -22.56
CA LEU A 66 24.34 -20.36 -22.36
C LEU A 66 23.80 -20.90 -23.67
N THR A 67 24.48 -21.87 -24.26
CA THR A 67 24.10 -22.50 -25.53
C THR A 67 23.60 -23.91 -25.28
N ILE A 68 22.36 -24.16 -25.64
CA ILE A 68 21.71 -25.47 -25.51
C ILE A 68 21.64 -26.10 -26.90
N SER A 69 22.20 -27.29 -27.04
CA SER A 69 22.28 -28.02 -28.29
C SER A 69 22.03 -29.51 -28.09
N VAL A 70 21.69 -30.20 -29.17
CA VAL A 70 21.46 -31.63 -29.18
C VAL A 70 22.41 -32.30 -30.15
N GLN A 71 23.06 -33.37 -29.70
CA GLN A 71 23.86 -34.27 -30.53
C GLN A 71 23.17 -35.64 -30.68
N ASN A 72 23.61 -36.43 -31.68
CA ASN A 72 23.21 -37.83 -31.86
C ASN A 72 21.70 -38.08 -31.93
N LEU A 73 20.95 -37.20 -32.62
CA LEU A 73 19.51 -37.34 -32.82
C LEU A 73 19.18 -38.61 -33.63
N ARG A 74 18.39 -39.52 -33.06
CA ARG A 74 17.97 -40.78 -33.70
C ARG A 74 16.51 -41.12 -33.39
N LEU A 75 15.77 -41.69 -34.33
CA LEU A 75 14.48 -42.34 -34.08
C LEU A 75 14.65 -43.84 -33.82
N ARG A 76 13.84 -44.41 -32.90
CA ARG A 76 13.68 -45.87 -32.76
C ARG A 76 12.20 -46.27 -32.80
N PRO A 77 11.79 -47.32 -33.55
CA PRO A 77 12.61 -48.20 -34.39
C PRO A 77 13.16 -47.47 -35.63
N LEU A 78 14.25 -47.98 -36.20
CA LEU A 78 14.86 -47.44 -37.41
C LEU A 78 14.04 -47.87 -38.63
N ASP A 79 12.87 -47.29 -38.84
CA ASP A 79 12.10 -47.54 -40.06
C ASP A 79 12.77 -46.80 -41.22
N SER A 80 13.43 -47.57 -42.10
CA SER A 80 13.71 -47.12 -43.45
C SER A 80 12.37 -46.88 -44.14
N ILE A 81 12.02 -45.64 -44.50
CA ILE A 81 11.27 -45.24 -45.70
C ILE A 81 10.97 -43.73 -45.63
N GLY A 82 11.37 -43.00 -46.68
CA GLY A 82 10.71 -41.76 -47.10
C GLY A 82 11.27 -40.45 -46.55
N ASN A 83 11.83 -39.64 -47.46
CA ASN A 83 12.47 -38.33 -47.30
C ASN A 83 11.57 -37.17 -46.74
N SER A 84 10.62 -37.41 -45.83
CA SER A 84 9.72 -36.35 -45.35
C SER A 84 9.23 -36.42 -43.91
N SER A 85 9.80 -37.27 -43.04
CA SER A 85 9.54 -37.17 -41.60
C SER A 85 10.33 -36.01 -41.00
N ARG A 86 9.66 -34.90 -40.66
CA ARG A 86 10.26 -33.79 -39.92
C ARG A 86 10.08 -34.03 -38.43
N ILE A 87 11.21 -34.21 -37.73
CA ILE A 87 11.27 -34.28 -36.28
C ILE A 87 11.44 -32.85 -35.78
N TYR A 88 10.57 -32.42 -34.89
CA TYR A 88 10.73 -31.15 -34.16
C TYR A 88 11.15 -31.47 -32.73
N LEU A 89 12.26 -30.88 -32.30
CA LEU A 89 12.73 -30.95 -30.91
C LEU A 89 12.59 -29.57 -30.28
N MET A 90 11.40 -29.30 -29.78
CA MET A 90 11.09 -28.04 -29.13
C MET A 90 11.73 -28.00 -27.74
N CYS A 91 12.66 -27.09 -27.55
CA CYS A 91 13.28 -26.79 -26.27
C CYS A 91 12.64 -25.56 -25.66
N PHE A 92 12.32 -25.63 -24.37
CA PHE A 92 11.87 -24.51 -23.57
C PHE A 92 12.80 -24.36 -22.37
N ALA A 93 13.26 -23.15 -22.08
CA ALA A 93 14.11 -22.87 -20.92
C ALA A 93 13.50 -21.79 -20.04
N ARG A 94 13.66 -21.92 -18.73
CA ARG A 94 13.13 -20.98 -17.75
C ARG A 94 14.00 -20.91 -16.49
N TYR A 95 14.18 -19.70 -15.97
CA TYR A 95 14.93 -19.43 -14.75
C TYR A 95 14.05 -19.61 -13.49
N GLY A 96 14.56 -20.33 -12.49
CA GLY A 96 13.94 -20.50 -11.17
C GLY A 96 12.64 -21.32 -11.12
N ALA A 97 12.10 -21.73 -12.27
CA ALA A 97 10.86 -22.47 -12.37
C ALA A 97 10.85 -23.40 -13.59
N MET A 98 10.04 -24.46 -13.53
CA MET A 98 9.92 -25.41 -14.64
C MET A 98 9.24 -24.76 -15.85
N PRO A 99 9.80 -24.88 -17.07
CA PRO A 99 9.17 -24.40 -18.28
C PRO A 99 8.05 -25.34 -18.75
N LEU A 100 6.99 -24.74 -19.27
CA LEU A 100 5.90 -25.41 -19.99
C LEU A 100 5.84 -24.86 -21.42
N ALA A 101 5.20 -25.60 -22.33
CA ALA A 101 4.99 -25.12 -23.69
C ALA A 101 4.23 -23.78 -23.74
N THR A 102 3.34 -23.52 -22.78
CA THR A 102 2.59 -22.28 -22.64
C THR A 102 3.28 -21.20 -21.80
N LEU A 103 4.28 -21.56 -20.98
CA LEU A 103 4.92 -20.65 -20.02
C LEU A 103 6.42 -20.96 -19.91
N HIS A 104 7.23 -20.18 -20.62
CA HIS A 104 8.68 -20.32 -20.71
C HIS A 104 9.33 -18.94 -20.93
N ASP A 105 10.64 -18.84 -20.67
CA ASP A 105 11.40 -17.61 -20.92
C ASP A 105 12.02 -17.62 -22.31
N TYR A 106 12.50 -18.79 -22.76
CA TYR A 106 13.12 -18.98 -24.07
C TYR A 106 12.62 -20.26 -24.72
N SER A 107 12.50 -20.26 -26.04
CA SER A 107 12.14 -21.45 -26.82
C SER A 107 12.90 -21.53 -28.14
N GLY A 108 13.15 -22.73 -28.63
CA GLY A 108 13.73 -22.94 -29.96
C GLY A 108 13.63 -24.40 -30.42
N ASP A 109 13.70 -24.62 -31.73
CA ASP A 109 13.80 -25.96 -32.31
C ASP A 109 15.27 -26.37 -32.43
N LEU A 110 15.69 -27.31 -31.57
CA LEU A 110 17.07 -27.76 -31.47
C LEU A 110 17.54 -28.59 -32.67
N ASN A 111 16.62 -29.02 -33.55
CA ASN A 111 16.98 -29.70 -34.79
C ASN A 111 17.49 -28.71 -35.86
N GLN A 112 17.03 -27.46 -35.83
CA GLN A 112 17.42 -26.44 -36.81
C GLN A 112 18.65 -25.66 -36.36
N SER A 113 18.66 -25.22 -35.10
CA SER A 113 19.74 -24.40 -34.55
C SER A 113 19.83 -24.53 -33.03
N PRO A 114 21.02 -24.39 -32.44
CA PRO A 114 21.15 -24.36 -30.99
C PRO A 114 20.45 -23.14 -30.39
N LEU A 115 19.84 -23.32 -29.22
CA LEU A 115 19.21 -22.23 -28.47
C LEU A 115 20.29 -21.48 -27.67
N VAL A 116 20.52 -20.21 -28.01
CA VAL A 116 21.53 -19.36 -27.34
C VAL A 116 20.85 -18.33 -26.45
N ILE A 117 21.06 -18.46 -25.14
CA ILE A 117 20.58 -17.50 -24.13
C ILE A 117 21.74 -16.57 -23.78
N ARG A 118 21.62 -15.29 -24.16
CA ARG A 118 22.62 -14.26 -23.85
C ARG A 118 22.40 -13.70 -22.44
N PHE A 119 23.49 -13.55 -21.70
CA PHE A 119 23.53 -13.02 -20.34
C PHE A 119 22.50 -13.68 -19.40
N PRO A 120 22.56 -15.01 -19.19
CA PRO A 120 21.64 -15.69 -18.28
C PRO A 120 21.84 -15.23 -16.83
N LYS A 121 20.79 -15.36 -16.01
CA LYS A 121 20.85 -15.13 -14.56
C LYS A 121 21.54 -16.30 -13.86
N VAL A 122 22.34 -16.01 -12.83
CA VAL A 122 22.95 -16.96 -11.90
C VAL A 122 21.85 -17.62 -11.06
N GLY A 123 21.98 -18.93 -10.86
CA GLY A 123 21.04 -19.75 -10.10
C GLY A 123 20.47 -20.91 -10.91
N GLN A 124 19.33 -21.42 -10.47
CA GLN A 124 18.73 -22.63 -11.01
C GLN A 124 17.98 -22.37 -12.33
N TRP A 125 18.34 -23.11 -13.37
CA TRP A 125 17.65 -23.18 -14.66
C TRP A 125 16.99 -24.53 -14.84
N TYR A 126 15.84 -24.52 -15.52
CA TYR A 126 15.13 -25.70 -15.95
C TYR A 126 14.96 -25.67 -17.46
N ILE A 127 15.23 -26.79 -18.11
CA ILE A 127 15.17 -26.95 -19.57
C ILE A 127 14.22 -28.12 -19.84
N SER A 128 13.14 -27.89 -20.58
CA SER A 128 12.26 -28.95 -21.04
C SER A 128 12.40 -29.17 -22.54
N ILE A 129 12.43 -30.43 -22.95
CA ILE A 129 12.53 -30.84 -24.34
C ILE A 129 11.30 -31.66 -24.67
N LEU A 130 10.57 -31.22 -25.68
CA LEU A 130 9.38 -31.87 -26.23
C LEU A 130 9.71 -32.36 -27.65
N ALA A 131 9.60 -33.67 -27.85
CA ALA A 131 9.70 -34.27 -29.16
C ALA A 131 8.32 -34.33 -29.83
N LEU A 132 8.22 -33.81 -31.06
CA LEU A 132 7.02 -33.87 -31.89
C LEU A 132 7.35 -34.52 -33.23
N HIS A 133 6.69 -35.63 -33.53
CA HIS A 133 6.80 -36.33 -34.80
C HIS A 133 5.60 -36.02 -35.71
N LEU A 134 5.82 -35.28 -36.81
CA LEU A 134 4.76 -35.02 -37.78
C LEU A 134 4.76 -36.11 -38.87
N ALA A 135 4.02 -37.20 -38.62
CA ALA A 135 3.67 -38.13 -39.70
C ALA A 135 2.56 -37.50 -40.56
N LYS A 136 2.75 -37.42 -41.87
CA LYS A 136 1.66 -37.06 -42.80
C LYS A 136 0.59 -38.15 -42.72
N GLU A 137 -0.59 -37.85 -42.18
CA GLU A 137 -1.74 -38.75 -42.24
C GLU A 137 -2.12 -39.00 -43.71
N ILE A 138 -1.73 -40.17 -44.23
CA ILE A 138 -2.36 -40.77 -45.40
C ILE A 138 -2.65 -42.22 -45.04
N GLY A 139 -3.91 -42.50 -44.71
CA GLY A 139 -4.46 -43.85 -44.62
C GLY A 139 -4.09 -44.58 -43.33
N GLY A 140 -5.09 -44.86 -42.50
CA GLY A 140 -4.91 -45.41 -41.17
C GLY A 140 -4.14 -46.73 -41.11
N ALA A 141 -3.05 -46.71 -40.36
CA ALA A 141 -2.51 -47.82 -39.59
C ALA A 141 -1.61 -47.20 -38.49
N LEU A 142 -1.95 -47.45 -37.23
CA LEU A 142 -1.21 -46.95 -36.06
C LEU A 142 0.18 -47.60 -36.04
N SER A 143 1.22 -46.89 -36.50
CA SER A 143 2.59 -47.39 -36.48
C SER A 143 3.24 -47.18 -35.10
N ASN A 144 4.13 -48.11 -34.76
CA ASN A 144 4.80 -48.27 -33.47
C ASN A 144 5.25 -46.95 -32.81
N VAL A 145 5.10 -46.86 -31.47
CA VAL A 145 5.56 -45.73 -30.63
C VAL A 145 7.01 -45.39 -30.98
N SER A 146 7.20 -44.34 -31.78
CA SER A 146 8.51 -43.85 -32.15
C SER A 146 9.10 -43.12 -30.94
N LYS A 147 10.28 -43.59 -30.50
CA LYS A 147 11.06 -42.92 -29.46
C LYS A 147 12.12 -42.07 -30.12
N VAL A 148 12.22 -40.81 -29.70
CA VAL A 148 13.28 -39.90 -30.14
C VAL A 148 14.41 -39.96 -29.12
N CYS A 149 15.60 -40.31 -29.59
CA CYS A 149 16.82 -40.46 -28.80
C CYS A 149 17.79 -39.32 -29.08
N TYR A 150 18.25 -38.74 -27.98
CA TYR A 150 19.00 -37.53 -27.75
C TYR A 150 20.30 -37.52 -26.95
N SER A 151 21.35 -36.80 -27.31
CA SER A 151 22.35 -36.34 -26.32
C SER A 151 22.19 -34.84 -26.11
N LEU A 152 21.84 -34.40 -24.89
CA LEU A 152 21.71 -32.99 -24.56
C LEU A 152 23.08 -32.43 -24.14
N GLU A 153 23.48 -31.34 -24.78
CA GLU A 153 24.72 -30.65 -24.48
C GLU A 153 24.45 -29.17 -24.22
N VAL A 154 24.81 -28.71 -23.04
CA VAL A 154 24.68 -27.33 -22.62
C VAL A 154 26.07 -26.76 -22.38
N GLN A 155 26.39 -25.69 -23.10
CA GLN A 155 27.66 -24.99 -23.02
C GLN A 155 27.48 -23.65 -22.31
N GLU A 156 28.25 -23.45 -21.27
CA GLU A 156 28.34 -22.19 -20.52
C GLU A 156 29.65 -21.49 -20.88
N LEU A 157 29.53 -20.25 -21.36
CA LEU A 157 30.67 -19.41 -21.73
C LEU A 157 30.93 -18.35 -20.64
N GLU A 158 32.04 -18.48 -19.92
CA GLU A 158 32.47 -17.51 -18.91
C GLU A 158 33.58 -16.60 -19.49
N CYS A 159 33.45 -15.30 -19.24
CA CYS A 159 34.48 -14.32 -19.60
C CYS A 159 35.74 -14.47 -18.72
N PRO A 160 36.92 -14.06 -19.25
CA PRO A 160 38.13 -13.97 -18.45
C PRO A 160 37.95 -13.15 -17.16
N LEU A 161 38.82 -13.38 -16.18
CA LEU A 161 38.83 -12.58 -14.94
C LEU A 161 38.96 -11.08 -15.27
N GLY A 162 38.17 -10.25 -14.59
CA GLY A 162 38.13 -8.81 -14.83
C GLY A 162 37.40 -8.37 -16.12
N LYS A 163 36.88 -9.29 -16.94
CA LYS A 163 36.15 -8.96 -18.18
C LYS A 163 34.68 -9.34 -18.14
N ALA A 164 33.86 -8.60 -18.88
CA ALA A 164 32.42 -8.83 -19.07
C ALA A 164 31.89 -8.17 -20.36
N GLY A 165 30.58 -8.24 -20.56
CA GLY A 165 29.89 -7.64 -21.70
C GLY A 165 29.95 -8.52 -22.96
N PRO A 166 29.40 -8.02 -24.08
CA PRO A 166 29.40 -8.75 -25.34
C PRO A 166 30.85 -8.97 -25.83
N ASN A 167 31.17 -10.21 -26.17
CA ASN A 167 32.52 -10.68 -26.54
C ASN A 167 33.58 -10.47 -25.46
N CYS A 168 33.19 -10.31 -24.19
CA CYS A 168 34.10 -10.12 -23.05
C CYS A 168 35.09 -8.95 -23.22
N SER A 169 34.67 -7.88 -23.89
CA SER A 169 35.53 -6.73 -24.22
C SER A 169 35.64 -5.70 -23.09
N SER A 170 34.64 -5.65 -22.21
CA SER A 170 34.47 -4.59 -21.21
C SER A 170 35.09 -4.97 -19.87
N GLU A 171 35.57 -3.98 -19.12
CA GLU A 171 36.07 -4.17 -17.76
C GLU A 171 34.93 -4.47 -16.78
N ARG A 172 35.26 -5.32 -15.81
CA ARG A 172 34.38 -5.80 -14.75
C ARG A 172 35.09 -5.69 -13.41
N TYR A 173 34.47 -5.00 -12.47
CA TYR A 173 34.96 -4.84 -11.10
C TYR A 173 34.01 -5.46 -10.10
N MET A 174 34.55 -6.24 -9.16
CA MET A 174 33.83 -6.71 -8.00
C MET A 174 33.97 -5.67 -6.88
N LEU A 175 32.86 -5.20 -6.34
CA LEU A 175 32.83 -4.27 -5.22
C LEU A 175 32.83 -5.03 -3.91
N GLN A 176 33.69 -4.62 -2.98
CA GLN A 176 33.76 -5.12 -1.62
C GLN A 176 32.68 -4.46 -0.76
N THR A 177 31.99 -5.28 0.02
CA THR A 177 31.02 -4.82 1.02
C THR A 177 31.73 -4.31 2.27
N VAL A 178 31.57 -3.03 2.57
CA VAL A 178 32.08 -2.38 3.79
C VAL A 178 30.92 -2.06 4.71
N LEU A 179 30.86 -2.71 5.87
CA LEU A 179 29.80 -2.48 6.85
C LEU A 179 29.91 -1.08 7.48
N ARG A 180 28.77 -0.41 7.62
CA ARG A 180 28.72 0.91 8.25
C ARG A 180 28.86 0.78 9.78
N LYS A 181 29.75 1.57 10.37
CA LYS A 181 29.93 1.59 11.85
C LYS A 181 28.71 2.23 12.52
N TYR A 182 28.21 1.63 13.59
CA TYR A 182 27.09 2.11 14.41
C TYR A 182 25.72 2.21 13.70
N SER A 183 25.50 1.46 12.62
CA SER A 183 24.24 1.45 11.87
C SER A 183 23.36 0.24 12.17
N THR A 184 22.16 0.22 11.57
CA THR A 184 21.29 -0.96 11.58
C THR A 184 21.97 -2.14 10.87
N PRO A 185 21.58 -3.39 11.20
CA PRO A 185 22.19 -4.57 10.60
C PRO A 185 22.09 -4.56 9.07
N PHE A 186 23.20 -4.91 8.42
CA PHE A 186 23.34 -5.01 6.96
C PHE A 186 23.33 -3.68 6.18
N GLU A 187 23.43 -2.52 6.85
CA GLU A 187 23.81 -1.29 6.15
C GLU A 187 25.28 -1.33 5.73
N SER A 188 25.54 -1.08 4.45
CA SER A 188 26.88 -1.21 3.88
C SER A 188 27.13 -0.24 2.74
N TYR A 189 28.40 0.05 2.50
CA TYR A 189 28.92 0.71 1.31
C TYR A 189 29.60 -0.32 0.41
N TYR A 190 29.62 -0.06 -0.89
CA TYR A 190 30.30 -0.92 -1.86
C TYR A 190 31.42 -0.14 -2.54
N LEU A 191 32.65 -0.65 -2.43
CA LEU A 191 33.87 0.02 -2.93
C LEU A 191 34.69 -0.94 -3.81
N PRO A 192 35.40 -0.45 -4.84
CA PRO A 192 36.24 -1.29 -5.69
C PRO A 192 37.45 -1.86 -4.94
N ASP A 193 37.88 -3.06 -5.31
CA ASP A 193 39.04 -3.75 -4.72
C ASP A 193 40.36 -3.13 -5.24
N GLY A 194 41.00 -2.29 -4.41
CA GLY A 194 42.25 -1.60 -4.72
C GLY A 194 42.81 -0.90 -3.47
N GLY A 195 44.09 -1.17 -3.16
CA GLY A 195 44.78 -0.63 -2.00
C GLY A 195 44.82 0.91 -1.99
N ASP A 196 44.68 1.48 -0.80
CA ASP A 196 44.63 2.91 -0.48
C ASP A 196 43.27 3.63 -0.66
N VAL A 197 42.16 2.93 -0.40
CA VAL A 197 40.90 3.62 -0.10
C VAL A 197 40.89 4.02 1.37
N ILE A 198 41.09 5.32 1.62
CA ILE A 198 40.91 5.95 2.93
C ILE A 198 39.52 5.56 3.45
N SER A 199 39.45 4.90 4.61
CA SER A 199 38.22 4.31 5.18
C SER A 199 37.06 5.28 5.45
N ASP A 200 37.24 6.58 5.18
CA ASP A 200 36.23 7.63 5.32
C ASP A 200 35.64 8.11 3.98
N ALA A 201 36.18 7.68 2.83
CA ALA A 201 35.64 8.06 1.52
C ALA A 201 34.46 7.15 1.13
N LEU A 202 33.24 7.71 1.17
CA LEU A 202 32.00 7.02 0.78
C LEU A 202 31.83 6.87 -0.75
N ASN A 203 32.69 7.51 -1.53
CA ASN A 203 32.61 7.62 -2.98
C ASN A 203 33.95 7.22 -3.60
N PHE A 204 33.93 6.68 -4.81
CA PHE A 204 35.13 6.35 -5.58
C PHE A 204 35.11 7.03 -6.95
N HIS A 205 36.30 7.30 -7.52
CA HIS A 205 36.45 7.90 -8.84
C HIS A 205 36.19 6.88 -9.95
N LEU A 206 35.45 7.28 -10.98
CA LEU A 206 35.10 6.39 -12.09
C LEU A 206 36.20 6.35 -13.15
N GLU A 207 36.85 7.48 -13.44
CA GLU A 207 37.77 7.62 -14.57
C GLU A 207 38.86 6.54 -14.63
N PRO A 208 39.51 6.12 -13.53
CA PRO A 208 40.52 5.05 -13.55
C PRO A 208 39.94 3.65 -13.84
N LEU A 209 38.63 3.48 -13.64
CA LEU A 209 37.94 2.19 -13.72
C LEU A 209 37.18 2.02 -15.04
N LEU A 210 37.01 3.08 -15.85
CA LEU A 210 36.26 3.00 -17.10
C LEU A 210 36.99 2.13 -18.13
N SER A 211 36.24 1.32 -18.87
CA SER A 211 36.79 0.53 -19.97
C SER A 211 37.39 1.41 -21.07
N ASN A 212 38.60 1.05 -21.53
CA ASN A 212 39.28 1.76 -22.61
C ASN A 212 38.48 1.72 -23.91
N TYR A 213 38.43 2.87 -24.59
CA TYR A 213 37.78 3.00 -25.90
C TYR A 213 38.56 2.23 -26.97
N SER A 214 37.97 1.20 -27.57
CA SER A 214 38.52 0.60 -28.77
C SER A 214 38.23 1.53 -29.96
N VAL A 215 39.28 2.07 -30.58
CA VAL A 215 39.21 2.92 -31.78
C VAL A 215 38.38 2.19 -32.86
N GLY A 216 37.15 2.67 -33.10
CA GLY A 216 36.22 2.12 -34.10
C GLY A 216 34.97 1.38 -33.58
N GLY A 217 34.73 1.32 -32.27
CA GLY A 217 33.57 0.62 -31.67
C GLY A 217 32.46 1.55 -31.15
N LEU A 218 31.20 1.15 -31.40
CA LEU A 218 29.99 1.65 -30.70
C LEU A 218 30.13 1.44 -29.18
N ASP A 219 29.67 2.42 -28.39
CA ASP A 219 29.34 2.40 -26.95
C ASP A 219 30.18 1.50 -26.03
N THR A 220 30.98 2.11 -25.13
CA THR A 220 31.77 1.37 -24.14
C THR A 220 30.96 1.07 -22.87
N TRP A 221 31.10 -0.15 -22.35
CA TRP A 221 30.45 -0.59 -21.12
C TRP A 221 31.48 -0.78 -20.02
N THR A 222 31.09 -0.52 -18.77
CA THR A 222 31.86 -0.85 -17.56
C THR A 222 30.92 -1.49 -16.55
N TYR A 223 31.29 -2.64 -16.00
CA TYR A 223 30.40 -3.44 -15.14
C TYR A 223 30.90 -3.44 -13.69
N PHE A 224 30.02 -3.10 -12.74
CA PHE A 224 30.26 -3.17 -11.30
C PHE A 224 29.35 -4.23 -10.69
N LEU A 225 29.95 -5.20 -10.01
CA LEU A 225 29.23 -6.27 -9.33
C LEU A 225 29.25 -6.00 -7.84
N LEU A 226 28.11 -6.21 -7.18
CA LEU A 226 28.01 -6.16 -5.74
C LEU A 226 27.17 -7.33 -5.23
N ASP A 227 27.51 -7.86 -4.05
CA ASP A 227 26.77 -8.95 -3.44
C ASP A 227 25.91 -8.44 -2.29
N VAL A 228 24.60 -8.59 -2.40
CA VAL A 228 23.66 -8.29 -1.31
C VAL A 228 23.57 -9.52 -0.41
N PRO A 229 24.09 -9.45 0.83
CA PRO A 229 24.22 -10.63 1.68
C PRO A 229 22.85 -11.18 2.10
N ARG A 230 22.82 -12.48 2.41
CA ARG A 230 21.62 -13.15 2.92
C ARG A 230 21.10 -12.45 4.18
N GLY A 231 19.80 -12.18 4.23
CA GLY A 231 19.16 -11.41 5.31
C GLY A 231 19.19 -9.88 5.15
N ALA A 232 19.89 -9.36 4.14
CA ALA A 232 19.84 -7.95 3.75
C ALA A 232 18.77 -7.64 2.69
N ALA A 233 18.11 -8.68 2.17
CA ALA A 233 16.96 -8.55 1.29
C ALA A 233 15.87 -7.67 1.94
N GLY A 234 15.15 -6.90 1.12
CA GLY A 234 14.14 -5.95 1.60
C GLY A 234 14.72 -4.61 2.10
N GLY A 235 16.05 -4.43 2.04
CA GLY A 235 16.69 -3.11 2.09
C GLY A 235 16.59 -2.36 0.75
N ASN A 236 17.18 -1.18 0.67
CA ASN A 236 17.10 -0.28 -0.48
C ASN A 236 18.51 0.05 -0.97
N LEU A 237 18.79 -0.22 -2.25
CA LEU A 237 20.08 0.07 -2.85
C LEU A 237 20.09 1.50 -3.38
N HIS A 238 20.95 2.32 -2.81
CA HIS A 238 21.15 3.71 -3.18
C HIS A 238 22.35 3.84 -4.09
N VAL A 239 22.14 4.41 -5.29
CA VAL A 239 23.20 4.66 -6.26
C VAL A 239 23.21 6.15 -6.58
N ARG A 240 24.38 6.77 -6.38
CA ARG A 240 24.59 8.17 -6.71
C ARG A 240 25.87 8.35 -7.51
N LEU A 241 25.76 9.06 -8.62
CA LEU A 241 26.86 9.59 -9.40
C LEU A 241 26.85 11.11 -9.32
N MET A 242 28.02 11.71 -9.17
CA MET A 242 28.24 13.16 -9.16
C MET A 242 29.42 13.51 -10.06
N SER A 243 29.28 14.53 -10.91
CA SER A 243 30.30 14.99 -11.84
C SER A 243 30.28 16.50 -11.88
N ASP A 244 31.44 17.12 -12.10
CA ASP A 244 31.56 18.58 -12.26
C ASP A 244 31.02 19.07 -13.61
N ARG A 245 30.67 18.15 -14.52
CA ARG A 245 30.13 18.45 -15.85
C ARG A 245 28.92 17.58 -16.16
N LYS A 246 28.27 17.89 -17.29
CA LYS A 246 27.16 17.09 -17.81
C LYS A 246 27.59 15.64 -18.05
N MET A 247 26.96 14.72 -17.34
CA MET A 247 27.18 13.29 -17.50
C MET A 247 26.58 12.79 -18.81
N ASN A 248 27.32 11.92 -19.51
CA ASN A 248 26.84 11.20 -20.68
C ASN A 248 26.89 9.68 -20.44
N TYR A 249 26.38 9.26 -19.29
CA TYR A 249 26.28 7.86 -18.89
C TYR A 249 24.83 7.40 -18.89
N GLU A 250 24.62 6.22 -19.43
CA GLU A 250 23.42 5.43 -19.19
C GLU A 250 23.74 4.37 -18.14
N ILE A 251 22.80 4.13 -17.24
CA ILE A 251 22.99 3.19 -16.13
C ILE A 251 21.98 2.07 -16.29
N TYR A 252 22.46 0.82 -16.22
CA TYR A 252 21.62 -0.37 -16.26
C TYR A 252 21.90 -1.23 -15.04
N ALA A 253 20.87 -1.78 -14.42
CA ALA A 253 21.00 -2.68 -13.29
C ALA A 253 20.23 -3.97 -13.51
N ARG A 254 20.80 -5.09 -13.07
CA ARG A 254 20.17 -6.40 -13.15
C ARG A 254 20.62 -7.30 -12.01
N ASN A 255 19.68 -8.04 -11.43
CA ASN A 255 19.96 -9.05 -10.43
C ASN A 255 20.28 -10.39 -11.12
N GLY A 256 21.42 -10.98 -10.71
CA GLY A 256 21.85 -12.31 -11.08
C GLY A 256 22.44 -12.41 -12.49
N GLY A 257 22.28 -11.42 -13.37
CA GLY A 257 22.79 -11.48 -14.75
C GLY A 257 23.41 -10.16 -15.19
N LEU A 258 24.16 -10.18 -16.29
CA LEU A 258 24.69 -8.95 -16.89
C LEU A 258 23.56 -8.16 -17.55
N PRO A 259 23.45 -6.84 -17.29
CA PRO A 259 22.58 -5.99 -18.07
C PRO A 259 23.16 -5.77 -19.47
N SER A 260 22.25 -5.60 -20.44
CA SER A 260 22.57 -5.33 -21.85
C SER A 260 21.43 -4.54 -22.48
N LEU A 261 21.60 -4.06 -23.72
CA LEU A 261 20.57 -3.33 -24.48
C LEU A 261 19.25 -4.05 -24.74
N ILE A 262 19.13 -5.31 -24.37
CA ILE A 262 17.93 -6.12 -24.58
C ILE A 262 17.43 -6.70 -23.26
N ASN A 263 18.25 -6.69 -22.20
CA ASN A 263 17.98 -7.41 -20.97
C ASN A 263 18.52 -6.62 -19.77
N TRP A 264 17.62 -5.98 -19.02
CA TRP A 264 17.88 -5.20 -17.81
C TRP A 264 16.69 -5.35 -16.85
N ASP A 265 16.92 -5.20 -15.54
CA ASP A 265 15.81 -5.09 -14.58
C ASP A 265 15.45 -3.61 -14.35
N TYR A 266 16.44 -2.72 -14.26
CA TYR A 266 16.26 -1.27 -14.15
C TYR A 266 17.22 -0.52 -15.06
N TYR A 267 16.84 0.67 -15.49
CA TYR A 267 17.72 1.53 -16.29
C TYR A 267 17.44 3.01 -16.10
N TYR A 268 18.43 3.84 -16.41
CA TYR A 268 18.36 5.30 -16.40
C TYR A 268 19.04 5.88 -17.65
N VAL A 269 18.30 6.68 -18.42
CA VAL A 269 18.76 7.34 -19.66
C VAL A 269 18.31 8.81 -19.69
N ASN A 270 19.27 9.73 -19.81
CA ASN A 270 19.10 11.15 -20.18
C ASN A 270 17.88 11.86 -19.52
N LYS A 271 17.70 11.67 -18.20
CA LYS A 271 16.63 12.28 -17.36
C LYS A 271 15.18 12.01 -17.78
N THR A 272 14.94 11.32 -18.88
CA THR A 272 13.63 11.26 -19.56
C THR A 272 13.08 9.85 -19.64
N ARG A 273 13.96 8.84 -19.56
CA ARG A 273 13.57 7.43 -19.54
C ARG A 273 14.27 6.72 -18.40
N SER A 274 13.58 6.55 -17.28
CA SER A 274 13.82 5.44 -16.37
C SER A 274 13.00 4.22 -16.82
N SER A 275 13.17 3.07 -16.17
CA SER A 275 12.19 1.97 -16.21
C SER A 275 10.81 2.49 -15.79
N GLY A 276 10.08 3.07 -16.74
CA GLY A 276 8.81 3.73 -16.53
C GLY A 276 7.85 2.85 -15.74
N ASP A 277 7.13 3.46 -14.81
CA ASP A 277 6.13 2.84 -13.93
C ASP A 277 6.60 1.80 -12.89
N SER A 278 7.90 1.48 -12.79
CA SER A 278 8.32 0.56 -11.71
C SER A 278 8.30 1.27 -10.35
N VAL A 279 7.34 0.91 -9.49
CA VAL A 279 7.20 1.43 -8.09
C VAL A 279 8.48 1.21 -7.26
N PHE A 280 9.34 0.28 -7.69
CA PHE A 280 10.59 -0.10 -7.02
C PHE A 280 11.83 0.64 -7.52
N PHE A 281 11.70 1.56 -8.46
CA PHE A 281 12.79 2.42 -8.92
C PHE A 281 12.40 3.88 -8.74
N VAL A 282 13.11 4.60 -7.88
CA VAL A 282 12.78 6.00 -7.61
C VAL A 282 13.97 6.90 -7.87
N LEU A 283 13.75 7.90 -8.72
CA LEU A 283 14.70 8.93 -9.08
C LEU A 283 14.58 10.13 -8.13
N TYR A 284 15.70 10.60 -7.58
CA TYR A 284 15.78 11.80 -6.76
C TYR A 284 16.52 12.91 -7.48
N ASN A 285 15.88 14.08 -7.59
CA ASN A 285 16.50 15.37 -7.94
C ASN A 285 17.74 15.26 -8.86
N SER A 286 17.58 14.56 -9.98
CA SER A 286 18.69 14.27 -10.89
C SER A 286 18.91 15.48 -11.80
N SER A 287 20.10 16.09 -11.72
CA SER A 287 20.52 17.17 -12.59
C SER A 287 21.39 16.64 -13.73
N ASP A 288 21.93 17.51 -14.60
CA ASP A 288 22.86 17.06 -15.66
C ASP A 288 24.18 16.56 -15.07
N GLU A 289 24.48 16.97 -13.84
CA GLU A 289 25.72 16.76 -13.10
C GLU A 289 25.55 15.73 -11.97
N LYS A 290 24.31 15.32 -11.66
CA LYS A 290 23.99 14.42 -10.57
C LYS A 290 22.91 13.42 -10.96
N VAL A 291 23.23 12.14 -10.82
CA VAL A 291 22.27 11.04 -10.91
C VAL A 291 22.14 10.43 -9.53
N ASP A 292 20.93 10.38 -8.97
CA ASP A 292 20.67 9.87 -7.63
C ASP A 292 19.35 9.09 -7.65
N PHE A 293 19.42 7.79 -7.42
CA PHE A 293 18.24 6.92 -7.45
C PHE A 293 18.34 5.79 -6.43
N TYR A 294 17.18 5.25 -6.08
CA TYR A 294 17.03 4.07 -5.24
C TYR A 294 16.39 2.93 -6.02
N ILE A 295 16.93 1.72 -5.83
CA ILE A 295 16.25 0.47 -6.13
C ILE A 295 15.68 -0.04 -4.80
N LEU A 296 14.35 -0.04 -4.68
CA LEU A 296 13.66 -0.37 -3.44
C LEU A 296 13.49 -1.88 -3.27
N TYR A 297 13.57 -2.33 -2.02
CA TYR A 297 13.37 -3.73 -1.62
C TYR A 297 14.20 -4.73 -2.44
N VAL A 298 15.52 -4.50 -2.51
CA VAL A 298 16.42 -5.37 -3.28
C VAL A 298 16.38 -6.80 -2.77
N LYS A 299 16.48 -7.74 -3.70
CA LYS A 299 16.65 -9.17 -3.42
C LYS A 299 18.11 -9.45 -3.06
N GLU A 300 18.32 -10.52 -2.29
CA GLU A 300 19.65 -11.07 -2.02
C GLU A 300 20.34 -11.59 -3.29
N GLY A 301 21.66 -11.72 -3.22
CA GLY A 301 22.52 -12.20 -4.29
C GLY A 301 23.23 -11.10 -5.06
N ILE A 302 23.82 -11.49 -6.19
CA ILE A 302 24.71 -10.63 -6.96
C ILE A 302 23.90 -9.66 -7.82
N TRP A 303 24.09 -8.37 -7.59
CA TRP A 303 23.60 -7.30 -8.44
C TRP A 303 24.70 -6.80 -9.35
N ASN A 304 24.32 -6.51 -10.59
CA ASN A 304 25.22 -5.99 -11.59
C ASN A 304 24.72 -4.62 -12.07
N ILE A 305 25.55 -3.60 -11.87
CA ILE A 305 25.30 -2.23 -12.32
C ILE A 305 26.30 -1.94 -13.42
N ALA A 306 25.81 -1.64 -14.62
CA ALA A 306 26.63 -1.31 -15.76
C ALA A 306 26.45 0.15 -16.17
N LEU A 307 27.58 0.80 -16.44
CA LEU A 307 27.65 2.13 -17.02
C LEU A 307 27.96 1.99 -18.50
N ARG A 308 27.09 2.54 -19.35
CA ARG A 308 27.32 2.69 -20.78
C ARG A 308 27.67 4.15 -21.06
N HIS A 309 28.83 4.37 -21.65
CA HIS A 309 29.29 5.69 -22.06
C HIS A 309 28.97 5.91 -23.54
N LEU A 310 28.16 6.93 -23.83
CA LEU A 310 27.79 7.30 -25.20
C LEU A 310 28.87 8.21 -25.79
N ASN A 311 29.35 7.88 -26.99
CA ASN A 311 30.38 8.68 -27.67
C ASN A 311 29.86 10.11 -27.92
N SER A 312 30.47 11.11 -27.27
CA SER A 312 30.36 12.50 -27.69
C SER A 312 31.59 12.80 -28.54
N THR A 313 31.39 13.14 -29.82
CA THR A 313 32.43 13.52 -30.78
C THR A 313 33.10 14.87 -30.48
N GLY A 314 33.30 15.21 -29.21
CA GLY A 314 33.94 16.43 -28.77
C GLY A 314 34.35 16.30 -27.31
N ASP A 315 35.65 16.45 -27.09
CA ASP A 315 36.38 16.46 -25.82
C ASP A 315 36.35 15.16 -25.00
N ILE A 316 37.50 14.48 -25.01
CA ILE A 316 37.99 13.70 -23.86
C ILE A 316 38.10 14.70 -22.71
N SER A 317 36.98 14.96 -22.03
CA SER A 317 36.94 15.97 -21.00
C SER A 317 37.30 15.33 -19.66
N ASP A 318 38.35 15.89 -19.08
CA ASP A 318 38.98 15.66 -17.78
C ASP A 318 38.02 15.96 -16.59
N GLY A 319 36.78 15.48 -16.67
CA GLY A 319 35.75 15.67 -15.66
C GLY A 319 35.82 14.56 -14.62
N GLN A 320 36.00 14.92 -13.36
CA GLN A 320 36.07 13.96 -12.26
C GLN A 320 34.65 13.50 -11.88
N THR A 321 34.33 12.25 -12.14
CA THR A 321 33.06 11.63 -11.81
C THR A 321 33.23 10.70 -10.63
N THR A 322 32.43 10.91 -9.60
CA THR A 322 32.42 10.07 -8.41
C THR A 322 31.16 9.23 -8.38
N MET A 323 31.30 7.96 -8.01
CA MET A 323 30.20 7.03 -7.81
C MET A 323 30.16 6.59 -6.36
N SER A 324 28.95 6.43 -5.83
CA SER A 324 28.69 5.91 -4.50
C SER A 324 27.52 4.93 -4.58
N ILE A 325 27.72 3.76 -3.95
CA ILE A 325 26.72 2.71 -3.91
C ILE A 325 26.62 2.25 -2.46
N SER A 326 25.40 2.27 -1.92
CA SER A 326 25.16 1.85 -0.54
C SER A 326 23.86 1.08 -0.41
N LEU A 327 23.82 0.18 0.57
CA LEU A 327 22.62 -0.52 0.99
C LEU A 327 22.10 0.13 2.26
N GLU A 328 20.92 0.73 2.17
CA GLU A 328 20.26 1.44 3.26
C GLU A 328 18.97 0.72 3.68
N ARG A 329 18.60 0.77 4.96
CA ARG A 329 17.29 0.26 5.39
C ARG A 329 16.17 1.20 5.00
N CYS A 330 16.29 2.49 5.35
CA CYS A 330 15.30 3.49 4.98
C CYS A 330 15.96 4.62 4.18
N PRO A 331 15.44 4.94 2.98
CA PRO A 331 15.99 6.01 2.15
C PRO A 331 16.04 7.32 2.94
N LYS A 332 17.20 8.00 2.91
CA LYS A 332 17.44 9.29 3.60
C LYS A 332 16.98 9.35 5.06
N ARG A 333 16.95 8.22 5.78
CA ARG A 333 16.38 8.14 7.14
C ARG A 333 14.95 8.71 7.21
N CYS A 334 14.12 8.41 6.21
CA CYS A 334 12.74 8.90 6.09
C CYS A 334 12.64 10.43 6.05
N SER A 335 13.63 11.08 5.44
CA SER A 335 13.73 12.54 5.29
C SER A 335 13.57 13.31 6.61
N TYR A 336 13.81 12.66 7.76
CA TYR A 336 13.53 13.20 9.10
C TYR A 336 12.06 13.56 9.39
N HIS A 337 11.13 13.11 8.54
CA HIS A 337 9.68 13.33 8.63
C HIS A 337 8.92 12.02 8.95
N GLY A 338 9.58 11.10 9.65
CA GLY A 338 9.02 9.80 9.96
C GLY A 338 9.99 8.92 10.74
N ALA A 339 9.55 7.71 11.02
CA ALA A 339 10.36 6.68 11.68
C ALA A 339 10.65 5.52 10.71
N CYS A 340 11.91 5.09 10.66
CA CYS A 340 12.28 3.88 9.95
C CYS A 340 11.76 2.66 10.70
N LYS A 341 10.91 1.86 10.06
CA LYS A 341 10.35 0.63 10.63
C LYS A 341 10.70 -0.55 9.73
N SER A 342 10.69 -1.74 10.33
CA SER A 342 10.92 -3.00 9.62
C SER A 342 9.80 -3.97 9.92
N ALA A 343 9.41 -4.75 8.91
CA ALA A 343 8.43 -5.81 9.05
C ALA A 343 8.91 -7.06 8.30
N LEU A 344 8.44 -8.21 8.74
CA LEU A 344 8.71 -9.48 8.09
C LEU A 344 7.63 -9.74 7.04
N ASP A 345 8.03 -10.31 5.92
CA ASP A 345 7.11 -10.81 4.91
C ASP A 345 6.26 -11.98 5.46
N THR A 346 5.27 -12.42 4.68
CA THR A 346 4.38 -13.53 5.07
C THR A 346 5.11 -14.86 5.27
N SER A 347 6.27 -15.04 4.62
CA SER A 347 7.11 -16.22 4.81
C SER A 347 7.91 -16.17 6.13
N GLY A 348 8.06 -14.99 6.73
CA GLY A 348 8.88 -14.76 7.93
C GLY A 348 10.38 -14.80 7.68
N LEU A 349 10.82 -14.85 6.41
CA LEU A 349 12.21 -15.01 6.02
C LEU A 349 12.84 -13.70 5.55
N THR A 350 12.04 -12.76 5.05
CA THR A 350 12.54 -11.50 4.48
C THR A 350 12.14 -10.31 5.34
N LEU A 351 13.14 -9.55 5.80
CA LEU A 351 12.93 -8.32 6.57
C LEU A 351 12.93 -7.10 5.64
N TYR A 352 11.76 -6.56 5.34
CA TYR A 352 11.65 -5.33 4.58
C TYR A 352 11.64 -4.11 5.49
N SER A 353 12.32 -3.05 5.07
CA SER A 353 12.40 -1.78 5.79
C SER A 353 11.70 -0.67 5.02
N PHE A 354 10.88 0.11 5.73
CA PHE A 354 10.04 1.14 5.15
C PHE A 354 9.92 2.34 6.08
N CYS A 355 9.57 3.48 5.50
CA CYS A 355 9.33 4.70 6.27
C CYS A 355 7.88 4.79 6.73
N ALA A 356 7.69 4.88 8.04
CA ALA A 356 6.42 5.25 8.63
C ALA A 356 6.41 6.77 8.85
N CYS A 357 5.81 7.49 7.89
CA CYS A 357 5.76 8.94 7.88
C CYS A 357 4.95 9.51 9.02
N ASP A 358 5.28 10.74 9.40
CA ASP A 358 4.40 11.58 10.21
C ASP A 358 3.11 11.92 9.46
N ARG A 359 2.17 12.60 10.12
CA ARG A 359 0.85 12.89 9.54
C ARG A 359 0.87 13.89 8.38
N ASN A 360 1.91 14.71 8.28
CA ASN A 360 1.97 15.82 7.35
C ASN A 360 2.75 15.46 6.09
N HIS A 361 3.50 14.36 6.10
CA HIS A 361 4.34 13.92 5.01
C HIS A 361 3.95 12.54 4.47
N GLY A 362 4.35 12.27 3.24
CA GLY A 362 4.15 11.01 2.56
C GLY A 362 5.21 10.74 1.50
N GLY A 363 4.95 9.73 0.68
CA GLY A 363 5.97 9.11 -0.15
C GLY A 363 6.69 7.98 0.59
N PHE A 364 7.48 7.20 -0.14
CA PHE A 364 8.19 6.04 0.40
C PHE A 364 9.31 6.42 1.38
N ASP A 365 9.76 7.68 1.37
CA ASP A 365 10.80 8.26 2.23
C ASP A 365 10.33 9.48 3.01
N CYS A 366 9.02 9.75 3.04
CA CYS A 366 8.40 10.89 3.73
C CYS A 366 8.88 12.27 3.24
N SER A 367 9.35 12.41 2.00
CA SER A 367 9.78 13.71 1.49
C SER A 367 8.64 14.59 0.95
N ILE A 368 7.45 14.03 0.72
CA ILE A 368 6.34 14.74 0.09
C ILE A 368 5.48 15.37 1.20
N GLU A 369 5.48 16.69 1.31
CA GLU A 369 4.55 17.40 2.20
C GLU A 369 3.12 17.27 1.66
N ILE A 370 2.27 16.53 2.37
CA ILE A 370 0.85 16.34 2.04
C ILE A 370 0.02 17.49 2.62
N VAL A 371 0.34 17.92 3.85
CA VAL A 371 -0.37 18.98 4.56
C VAL A 371 0.66 20.00 5.04
N SER A 372 0.51 21.24 4.57
CA SER A 372 1.38 22.31 5.02
C SER A 372 1.19 22.61 6.51
N HIS A 373 2.25 23.08 7.18
CA HIS A 373 2.16 23.47 8.59
C HIS A 373 1.00 24.46 8.87
N GLN A 374 0.80 25.45 7.98
CA GLN A 374 -0.31 26.38 8.10
C GLN A 374 -1.67 25.70 7.88
N GLY A 375 -1.74 24.75 6.96
CA GLY A 375 -2.93 23.94 6.73
C GLY A 375 -3.30 23.10 7.96
N HIS A 376 -2.31 22.47 8.59
CA HIS A 376 -2.49 21.67 9.81
C HIS A 376 -3.04 22.51 10.97
N ILE A 377 -2.57 23.75 11.15
CA ILE A 377 -3.10 24.68 12.15
C ILE A 377 -4.59 24.97 11.88
N TRP A 378 -4.95 25.31 10.65
CA TRP A 378 -6.35 25.61 10.31
C TRP A 378 -7.26 24.39 10.45
N GLN A 379 -6.79 23.20 10.06
CA GLN A 379 -7.50 21.93 10.27
C GLN A 379 -7.75 21.68 11.76
N SER A 380 -6.71 21.85 12.58
CA SER A 380 -6.79 21.68 14.03
C SER A 380 -7.78 22.67 14.66
N ILE A 381 -7.69 23.96 14.32
CA ILE A 381 -8.61 24.98 14.85
C ILE A 381 -10.04 24.69 14.43
N ALA A 382 -10.30 24.37 13.16
CA ALA A 382 -11.65 24.11 12.67
C ALA A 382 -12.31 22.92 13.40
N LEU A 383 -11.62 21.79 13.49
CA LEU A 383 -12.16 20.57 14.10
C LEU A 383 -12.32 20.68 15.63
N ILE A 384 -11.37 21.32 16.32
CA ILE A 384 -11.43 21.45 17.77
C ILE A 384 -12.40 22.58 18.18
N ALA A 385 -12.32 23.75 17.55
CA ALA A 385 -13.12 24.90 17.95
C ALA A 385 -14.61 24.75 17.56
N SER A 386 -14.94 24.02 16.49
CA SER A 386 -16.34 23.75 16.13
C SER A 386 -17.12 23.04 17.23
N ASN A 387 -16.45 22.24 18.06
CA ASN A 387 -17.04 21.56 19.21
C ASN A 387 -17.46 22.50 20.35
N ALA A 388 -16.95 23.72 20.39
CA ALA A 388 -17.42 24.75 21.32
C ALA A 388 -18.91 25.10 21.10
N ALA A 389 -19.48 24.78 19.93
CA ALA A 389 -20.91 24.93 19.68
C ALA A 389 -21.78 24.14 20.68
N ALA A 390 -21.25 23.07 21.30
CA ALA A 390 -21.94 22.32 22.35
C ALA A 390 -22.27 23.16 23.59
N VAL A 391 -21.57 24.27 23.81
CA VAL A 391 -21.82 25.20 24.93
C VAL A 391 -23.22 25.80 24.85
N PHE A 392 -23.75 26.07 23.65
CA PHE A 392 -25.09 26.66 23.48
C PHE A 392 -26.22 25.77 24.04
N PRO A 393 -26.40 24.51 23.57
CA PRO A 393 -27.42 23.64 24.12
C PRO A 393 -27.14 23.27 25.59
N ALA A 394 -25.88 23.12 25.99
CA ALA A 394 -25.51 22.85 27.39
C ALA A 394 -25.94 23.99 28.33
N PHE A 395 -25.60 25.24 27.99
CA PHE A 395 -25.98 26.41 28.76
C PHE A 395 -27.49 26.56 28.87
N TRP A 396 -28.23 26.37 27.78
CA TRP A 396 -29.69 26.43 27.81
C TRP A 396 -30.31 25.31 28.65
N ALA A 397 -29.84 24.06 28.50
CA ALA A 397 -30.30 22.94 29.30
C ALA A 397 -30.09 23.20 30.80
N LEU A 398 -28.93 23.75 31.18
CA LEU A 398 -28.64 24.15 32.56
C LEU A 398 -29.60 25.24 33.06
N ARG A 399 -29.88 26.26 32.25
CA ARG A 399 -30.85 27.31 32.57
C ARG A 399 -32.26 26.76 32.81
N GLN A 400 -32.63 25.69 32.10
CA GLN A 400 -33.91 25.00 32.26
C GLN A 400 -33.90 23.90 33.35
N LYS A 401 -32.79 23.76 34.11
CA LYS A 401 -32.59 22.72 35.13
C LYS A 401 -32.71 21.29 34.59
N ALA A 402 -32.42 21.10 33.30
CA ALA A 402 -32.37 19.81 32.62
C ALA A 402 -30.96 19.22 32.78
N PHE A 403 -30.68 18.67 33.96
CA PHE A 403 -29.31 18.28 34.35
C PHE A 403 -28.75 17.12 33.52
N ALA A 404 -29.57 16.15 33.13
CA ALA A 404 -29.11 15.01 32.34
C ALA A 404 -28.62 15.47 30.96
N GLU A 405 -29.42 16.29 30.29
CA GLU A 405 -29.12 16.87 28.98
C GLU A 405 -27.91 17.81 29.05
N TRP A 406 -27.81 18.64 30.10
CA TRP A 406 -26.66 19.50 30.33
C TRP A 406 -25.35 18.70 30.42
N VAL A 407 -25.32 17.62 31.21
CA VAL A 407 -24.15 16.75 31.31
C VAL A 407 -23.83 16.11 29.96
N VAL A 408 -24.83 15.59 29.25
CA VAL A 408 -24.62 14.96 27.93
C VAL A 408 -23.99 15.93 26.94
N TYR A 409 -24.53 17.15 26.76
CA TYR A 409 -23.94 18.12 25.81
C TYR A 409 -22.54 18.56 26.23
N THR A 410 -22.32 18.79 27.52
CA THR A 410 -21.02 19.24 28.03
C THR A 410 -19.95 18.17 27.80
N VAL A 411 -20.23 16.92 28.19
CA VAL A 411 -19.27 15.82 28.03
C VAL A 411 -19.11 15.44 26.55
N SER A 412 -20.18 15.55 25.74
CA SER A 412 -20.11 15.36 24.29
C SER A 412 -19.14 16.34 23.64
N GLY A 413 -19.31 17.65 23.87
CA GLY A 413 -18.44 18.68 23.28
C GLY A 413 -16.98 18.56 23.73
N ILE A 414 -16.75 18.31 25.03
CA ILE A 414 -15.39 18.13 25.57
C ILE A 414 -14.73 16.88 24.98
N SER A 415 -15.42 15.73 25.01
CA SER A 415 -14.86 14.46 24.53
C SER A 415 -14.60 14.50 23.03
N SER A 416 -15.48 15.12 22.25
CA SER A 416 -15.31 15.31 20.81
C SER A 416 -14.15 16.26 20.50
N GLY A 417 -14.03 17.39 21.21
CA GLY A 417 -12.89 18.29 21.07
C GLY A 417 -11.55 17.62 21.40
N LEU A 418 -11.50 16.80 22.45
CA LEU A 418 -10.32 16.01 22.81
C LEU A 418 -10.02 14.90 21.79
N TYR A 419 -11.06 14.27 21.25
CA TYR A 419 -10.93 13.31 20.16
C TYR A 419 -10.30 13.96 18.93
N HIS A 420 -10.80 15.10 18.47
CA HIS A 420 -10.23 15.77 17.31
C HIS A 420 -8.85 16.36 17.55
N ALA A 421 -8.54 16.80 18.77
CA ALA A 421 -7.16 17.14 19.14
C ALA A 421 -6.21 15.93 18.97
N CYS A 422 -6.68 14.74 19.32
CA CYS A 422 -5.91 13.50 19.13
C CYS A 422 -5.86 13.06 17.66
N ASP A 423 -6.95 13.25 16.92
CA ASP A 423 -7.09 12.88 15.51
C ASP A 423 -6.17 13.71 14.59
N VAL A 424 -6.10 15.03 14.79
CA VAL A 424 -5.13 15.86 14.07
C VAL A 424 -3.70 15.70 14.59
N GLY A 425 -3.51 14.99 15.71
CA GLY A 425 -2.19 14.68 16.27
C GLY A 425 -1.57 15.81 17.10
N THR A 426 -2.38 16.74 17.63
CA THR A 426 -1.88 17.80 18.53
C THR A 426 -1.66 17.26 19.94
N TRP A 427 -2.64 16.56 20.52
CA TRP A 427 -2.53 15.97 21.85
C TRP A 427 -3.58 14.87 22.09
N CYS A 428 -3.17 13.76 22.71
CA CYS A 428 -4.06 12.65 23.08
C CYS A 428 -4.03 12.41 24.59
N VAL A 429 -5.15 12.65 25.28
CA VAL A 429 -5.29 12.37 26.73
C VAL A 429 -5.54 10.89 27.02
N LEU A 430 -6.20 10.18 26.09
CA LEU A 430 -6.55 8.77 26.16
C LEU A 430 -6.20 8.10 24.83
N SER A 431 -6.33 6.78 24.76
CA SER A 431 -6.12 6.06 23.50
C SER A 431 -7.15 6.50 22.44
N PHE A 432 -6.71 6.57 21.19
CA PHE A 432 -7.52 7.04 20.07
C PHE A 432 -8.87 6.32 19.98
N GLY A 433 -8.88 4.99 20.15
CA GLY A 433 -10.12 4.20 20.09
C GLY A 433 -11.13 4.54 21.20
N VAL A 434 -10.66 4.91 22.41
CA VAL A 434 -11.56 5.32 23.51
C VAL A 434 -12.15 6.70 23.23
N LEU A 435 -11.35 7.65 22.76
CA LEU A 435 -11.81 8.98 22.39
C LEU A 435 -12.80 8.93 21.22
N GLN A 436 -12.51 8.12 20.20
CA GLN A 436 -13.41 7.88 19.07
C GLN A 436 -14.75 7.29 19.55
N PHE A 437 -14.72 6.30 20.43
CA PHE A 437 -15.93 5.73 21.01
C PHE A 437 -16.76 6.77 21.76
N MET A 438 -16.13 7.59 22.61
CA MET A 438 -16.79 8.66 23.36
C MET A 438 -17.45 9.68 22.43
N ASP A 439 -16.76 10.10 21.37
CA ASP A 439 -17.25 11.09 20.40
C ASP A 439 -18.55 10.61 19.72
N PHE A 440 -18.54 9.40 19.14
CA PHE A 440 -19.73 8.85 18.49
C PHE A 440 -20.87 8.56 19.47
N TRP A 441 -20.58 7.92 20.60
CA TRP A 441 -21.60 7.53 21.57
C TRP A 441 -22.31 8.74 22.18
N LEU A 442 -21.55 9.74 22.64
CA LEU A 442 -22.11 10.93 23.27
C LEU A 442 -22.82 11.82 22.26
N SER A 443 -22.37 11.87 21.00
CA SER A 443 -23.10 12.54 19.92
C SER A 443 -24.47 11.91 19.66
N PHE A 444 -24.56 10.57 19.64
CA PHE A 444 -25.86 9.88 19.53
C PHE A 444 -26.75 10.15 20.73
N MET A 445 -26.17 10.13 21.93
CA MET A 445 -26.89 10.47 23.15
C MET A 445 -27.38 11.92 23.14
N ALA A 446 -26.59 12.87 22.63
CA ALA A 446 -26.98 14.27 22.53
C ALA A 446 -28.20 14.44 21.64
N VAL A 447 -28.22 13.83 20.45
CA VAL A 447 -29.36 13.90 19.52
C VAL A 447 -30.62 13.28 20.12
N VAL A 448 -30.53 12.07 20.67
CA VAL A 448 -31.72 11.41 21.26
C VAL A 448 -32.19 12.15 22.51
N SER A 449 -31.27 12.69 23.32
CA SER A 449 -31.60 13.49 24.50
C SER A 449 -32.34 14.78 24.13
N THR A 450 -31.95 15.44 23.02
CA THR A 450 -32.70 16.58 22.48
C THR A 450 -34.16 16.20 22.24
N PHE A 451 -34.41 15.06 21.61
CA PHE A 451 -35.77 14.61 21.31
C PHE A 451 -36.56 14.21 22.55
N ILE A 452 -35.94 13.47 23.48
CA ILE A 452 -36.56 13.11 24.77
C ILE A 452 -36.94 14.37 25.56
N TYR A 453 -36.08 15.40 25.56
CA TYR A 453 -36.36 16.67 26.23
C TYR A 453 -37.61 17.38 25.69
N LEU A 454 -37.88 17.28 24.39
CA LEU A 454 -39.09 17.87 23.78
C LEU A 454 -40.39 17.14 24.16
N THR A 455 -40.28 15.88 24.59
CA THR A 455 -41.44 15.09 25.01
C THR A 455 -42.04 15.57 26.34
N THR A 456 -43.29 15.18 26.55
CA THR A 456 -44.15 15.44 27.73
C THR A 456 -44.16 14.28 28.71
N ILE A 457 -43.32 13.27 28.46
CA ILE A 457 -43.23 12.06 29.25
C ILE A 457 -42.77 12.42 30.67
N ASP A 458 -43.29 11.70 31.66
CA ASP A 458 -42.89 11.90 33.06
C ASP A 458 -41.39 11.59 33.27
N GLU A 459 -40.76 12.28 34.23
CA GLU A 459 -39.32 12.22 34.48
C GLU A 459 -38.84 10.80 34.80
N VAL A 460 -39.67 9.95 35.42
CA VAL A 460 -39.31 8.55 35.71
C VAL A 460 -39.09 7.77 34.41
N PHE A 461 -39.99 7.92 33.43
CA PHE A 461 -39.88 7.23 32.16
C PHE A 461 -38.78 7.83 31.28
N LYS A 462 -38.52 9.14 31.35
CA LYS A 462 -37.37 9.75 30.66
C LYS A 462 -36.06 9.11 31.11
N ARG A 463 -35.85 8.93 32.42
CA ARG A 463 -34.66 8.26 32.97
C ARG A 463 -34.51 6.84 32.44
N ALA A 464 -35.61 6.08 32.39
CA ALA A 464 -35.61 4.73 31.84
C ALA A 464 -35.24 4.72 30.35
N ILE A 465 -35.83 5.63 29.55
CA ILE A 465 -35.54 5.76 28.12
C ILE A 465 -34.08 6.17 27.90
N HIS A 466 -33.57 7.18 28.61
CA HIS A 466 -32.16 7.58 28.52
C HIS A 466 -31.21 6.42 28.81
N THR A 467 -31.50 5.60 29.83
CA THR A 467 -30.66 4.46 30.20
C THR A 467 -30.69 3.37 29.11
N ALA A 468 -31.88 3.03 28.61
CA ALA A 468 -32.03 2.04 27.55
C ALA A 468 -31.35 2.48 26.24
N VAL A 469 -31.55 3.74 25.84
CA VAL A 469 -30.90 4.32 24.67
C VAL A 469 -29.39 4.36 24.86
N ALA A 470 -28.87 4.74 26.03
CA ALA A 470 -27.44 4.78 26.30
C ALA A 470 -26.75 3.42 26.11
N ILE A 471 -27.38 2.33 26.57
CA ILE A 471 -26.87 0.98 26.37
C ILE A 471 -26.89 0.63 24.87
N LEU A 472 -27.99 0.91 24.18
CA LEU A 472 -28.14 0.60 22.76
C LEU A 472 -27.13 1.39 21.89
N THR A 473 -27.01 2.68 22.12
CA THR A 473 -26.08 3.56 21.37
C THR A 473 -24.62 3.22 21.69
N ALA A 474 -24.29 2.79 22.91
CA ALA A 474 -22.95 2.33 23.26
C ALA A 474 -22.59 1.04 22.48
N LEU A 475 -23.51 0.08 22.42
CA LEU A 475 -23.32 -1.15 21.63
C LEU A 475 -23.14 -0.84 20.14
N MET A 476 -23.90 0.13 19.61
CA MET A 476 -23.75 0.60 18.23
C MET A 476 -22.39 1.25 17.97
N ALA A 477 -21.91 2.09 18.91
CA ALA A 477 -20.62 2.77 18.80
C ALA A 477 -19.44 1.77 18.83
N ILE A 478 -19.52 0.69 19.61
CA ILE A 478 -18.47 -0.34 19.68
C ILE A 478 -18.47 -1.27 18.45
N THR A 479 -19.65 -1.67 17.94
CA THR A 479 -19.74 -2.75 16.94
C THR A 479 -19.42 -2.35 15.50
N LYS A 480 -19.41 -1.05 15.17
CA LYS A 480 -18.76 -0.40 14.00
C LYS A 480 -19.18 1.07 13.94
N ALA A 481 -18.39 1.95 14.55
CA ALA A 481 -18.72 3.38 14.71
C ALA A 481 -18.99 4.15 13.39
N THR A 482 -18.39 3.75 12.26
CA THR A 482 -18.39 4.51 10.99
C THR A 482 -19.40 4.05 9.94
N ARG A 483 -20.28 3.09 10.25
CA ARG A 483 -21.32 2.66 9.29
C ARG A 483 -22.45 3.69 9.26
N SER A 484 -22.69 4.31 8.10
CA SER A 484 -23.78 5.26 7.84
C SER A 484 -25.18 4.73 8.24
N SER A 485 -25.37 3.40 8.26
CA SER A 485 -26.59 2.76 8.76
C SER A 485 -26.90 3.06 10.22
N ASN A 486 -25.89 3.25 11.07
CA ASN A 486 -26.08 3.49 12.49
C ASN A 486 -26.67 4.87 12.76
N ILE A 487 -26.31 5.88 11.96
CA ILE A 487 -26.84 7.24 12.06
C ILE A 487 -28.32 7.27 11.65
N ILE A 488 -28.67 6.60 10.55
CA ILE A 488 -30.08 6.46 10.12
C ILE A 488 -30.91 5.81 11.24
N LEU A 489 -30.35 4.79 11.89
CA LEU A 489 -31.00 4.09 12.99
C LEU A 489 -31.17 5.00 14.21
N VAL A 490 -30.16 5.78 14.61
CA VAL A 490 -30.25 6.75 15.72
C VAL A 490 -31.26 7.86 15.43
N MET A 491 -31.26 8.42 14.21
CA MET A 491 -32.25 9.39 13.77
C MET A 491 -33.67 8.78 13.76
N GLY A 492 -33.79 7.51 13.35
CA GLY A 492 -35.01 6.73 13.42
C GLY A 492 -35.51 6.51 14.85
N ILE A 493 -34.61 6.19 15.79
CA ILE A 493 -34.92 6.07 17.22
C ILE A 493 -35.39 7.42 17.79
N GLY A 494 -34.72 8.51 17.44
CA GLY A 494 -35.10 9.86 17.87
C GLY A 494 -36.50 10.26 17.37
N ALA A 495 -36.76 10.05 16.07
CA ALA A 495 -38.07 10.32 15.46
C ALA A 495 -39.18 9.41 16.03
N PHE A 496 -38.88 8.13 16.25
CA PHE A 496 -39.80 7.19 16.89
C PHE A 496 -40.08 7.59 18.34
N GLY A 497 -39.07 8.04 19.10
CA GLY A 497 -39.22 8.54 20.47
C GLY A 497 -40.13 9.77 20.55
N LEU A 498 -40.01 10.71 19.60
CA LEU A 498 -40.95 11.84 19.48
C LEU A 498 -42.37 11.38 19.17
N LEU A 499 -42.53 10.44 18.23
CA LEU A 499 -43.82 9.90 17.81
C LEU A 499 -44.50 9.18 18.98
N VAL A 500 -43.78 8.34 19.71
CA VAL A 500 -44.26 7.65 20.92
C VAL A 500 -44.59 8.65 22.02
N GLY A 501 -43.76 9.67 22.26
CA GLY A 501 -44.06 10.72 23.22
C GLY A 501 -45.35 11.48 22.89
N TRP A 502 -45.60 11.70 21.60
CA TRP A 502 -46.84 12.31 21.13
C TRP A 502 -48.06 11.40 21.30
N LEU A 503 -47.92 10.09 21.01
CA LEU A 503 -48.96 9.08 21.23
C LEU A 503 -49.29 8.84 22.72
N ILE A 504 -48.30 8.93 23.61
CA ILE A 504 -48.54 8.79 25.05
C ILE A 504 -49.38 9.95 25.57
N GLU A 505 -49.06 11.20 25.20
CA GLU A 505 -49.86 12.37 25.57
C GLU A 505 -51.27 12.34 24.98
N PHE A 506 -51.40 11.83 23.76
CA PHE A 506 -52.67 11.57 23.11
C PHE A 506 -53.53 10.60 23.93
N SER A 507 -52.92 9.52 24.45
CA SER A 507 -53.61 8.51 25.24
C SER A 507 -53.96 8.97 26.67
N THR A 508 -53.12 9.78 27.31
CA THR A 508 -53.37 10.26 28.69
C THR A 508 -54.49 11.30 28.76
N LYS A 509 -54.63 12.17 27.75
CA LYS A 509 -55.81 13.05 27.59
C LYS A 509 -57.09 12.29 27.23
N TYR A 510 -56.99 11.14 26.57
CA TYR A 510 -58.15 10.28 26.30
C TYR A 510 -58.60 9.53 27.56
N ARG A 511 -57.65 9.08 28.39
CA ARG A 511 -57.92 8.39 29.66
C ARG A 511 -58.50 9.31 30.74
N SER A 512 -58.17 10.61 30.75
CA SER A 512 -58.84 11.58 31.65
C SER A 512 -60.29 11.88 31.26
N LEU A 513 -60.73 11.45 30.06
CA LEU A 513 -62.12 11.55 29.61
C LEU A 513 -62.87 10.21 29.70
N SER A 514 -62.19 9.12 30.03
CA SER A 514 -62.76 7.77 30.08
C SER A 514 -62.44 7.11 31.42
N CYS A 515 -63.12 7.56 32.47
CA CYS A 515 -63.30 6.77 33.67
C CYS A 515 -64.70 7.02 34.27
N SER A 516 -65.71 6.48 33.60
CA SER A 516 -66.87 5.89 34.28
C SER A 516 -66.91 4.43 33.85
N MET A 517 -66.55 3.54 34.77
CA MET A 517 -66.68 2.09 34.60
C MET A 517 -68.17 1.75 34.64
N GLY A 518 -68.81 1.72 33.47
CA GLY A 518 -70.22 1.36 33.36
C GLY A 518 -70.87 2.01 32.15
N LEU A 519 -71.35 1.16 31.24
CA LEU A 519 -72.09 1.42 30.00
C LEU A 519 -71.31 1.62 28.68
N CYS A 520 -71.72 0.75 27.74
CA CYS A 520 -71.72 0.88 26.28
C CYS A 520 -70.53 0.28 25.50
N LEU A 521 -70.59 -1.05 25.39
CA LEU A 521 -70.00 -1.87 24.33
C LEU A 521 -70.65 -1.65 22.94
N ASN A 522 -71.30 -0.50 22.70
CA ASN A 522 -71.97 -0.18 21.44
C ASN A 522 -71.77 1.30 21.08
N ARG A 523 -70.58 1.64 20.58
CA ARG A 523 -70.36 2.85 19.75
C ARG A 523 -69.08 2.74 18.93
N LEU A 524 -68.95 1.66 18.18
CA LEU A 524 -67.92 1.50 17.17
C LEU A 524 -68.32 2.20 15.85
N GLU A 525 -68.82 3.45 15.93
CA GLU A 525 -69.18 4.24 14.74
C GLU A 525 -69.42 5.72 15.08
N ARG A 526 -68.36 6.45 15.45
CA ARG A 526 -68.28 7.90 15.20
C ARG A 526 -66.83 8.38 15.31
N TRP A 527 -66.24 8.64 14.15
CA TRP A 527 -64.94 9.31 13.97
C TRP A 527 -64.90 10.61 14.79
N PRO A 528 -63.87 10.88 15.63
CA PRO A 528 -63.71 12.21 16.21
C PRO A 528 -63.36 13.22 15.11
N SER A 529 -63.97 14.39 15.24
CA SER A 529 -64.22 15.44 14.25
C SER A 529 -62.99 16.22 13.77
N ARG A 530 -63.17 16.98 12.68
CA ARG A 530 -62.25 18.02 12.18
C ARG A 530 -61.85 19.04 13.28
N GLU A 531 -62.73 19.25 14.27
CA GLU A 531 -62.49 20.09 15.46
C GLU A 531 -61.48 19.47 16.43
N TRP A 532 -61.43 18.15 16.54
CA TRP A 532 -60.45 17.45 17.38
C TRP A 532 -59.04 17.53 16.78
N LEU A 533 -58.92 17.41 15.45
CA LEU A 533 -57.65 17.64 14.75
C LEU A 533 -57.23 19.11 14.88
N GLN A 534 -58.17 20.06 14.76
CA GLN A 534 -57.91 21.48 14.99
C GLN A 534 -57.50 21.78 16.44
N ASN A 535 -58.07 21.11 17.44
CA ASN A 535 -57.68 21.27 18.84
C ASN A 535 -56.30 20.65 19.15
N LEU A 536 -55.98 19.52 18.53
CA LEU A 536 -54.64 18.92 18.60
C LEU A 536 -53.61 19.87 17.97
N VAL A 537 -53.88 20.36 16.76
CA VAL A 537 -53.04 21.34 16.05
C VAL A 537 -52.91 22.60 16.88
N ASN A 538 -53.98 23.19 17.42
CA ASN A 538 -53.92 24.38 18.26
C ASN A 538 -53.12 24.17 19.56
N THR A 539 -53.17 22.96 20.15
CA THR A 539 -52.39 22.62 21.34
C THR A 539 -50.89 22.53 21.02
N VAL A 540 -50.54 21.86 19.90
CA VAL A 540 -49.14 21.77 19.43
C VAL A 540 -48.64 23.16 19.00
N MET A 541 -49.49 23.95 18.34
CA MET A 541 -49.17 25.30 17.89
C MET A 541 -48.81 26.24 19.04
N LYS A 542 -49.45 26.09 20.21
CA LYS A 542 -49.18 26.88 21.42
C LYS A 542 -47.98 26.39 22.23
N ARG A 543 -47.53 25.14 22.03
CA ARG A 543 -46.47 24.50 22.82
C ARG A 543 -45.07 24.83 22.33
N PHE A 544 -44.92 25.08 21.04
CA PHE A 544 -43.63 25.36 20.44
C PHE A 544 -43.58 26.72 19.79
N ARG A 545 -42.44 27.38 19.92
CA ARG A 545 -42.08 28.55 19.12
C ARG A 545 -41.61 28.04 17.75
N TRP A 546 -42.52 28.03 16.78
CA TRP A 546 -42.29 27.43 15.45
C TRP A 546 -41.10 27.98 14.69
N GLY A 547 -40.73 29.25 14.87
CA GLY A 547 -39.51 29.81 14.29
C GLY A 547 -38.25 29.03 14.72
N PHE A 548 -38.16 28.68 16.00
CA PHE A 548 -37.05 27.88 16.52
C PHE A 548 -37.14 26.40 16.12
N VAL A 549 -38.35 25.84 15.99
CA VAL A 549 -38.53 24.47 15.46
C VAL A 549 -38.03 24.38 14.01
N LEU A 550 -38.42 25.34 13.17
CA LEU A 550 -37.99 25.41 11.78
C LEU A 550 -36.48 25.59 11.68
N ALA A 551 -35.89 26.50 12.46
CA ALA A 551 -34.45 26.68 12.53
C ALA A 551 -33.72 25.40 12.98
N GLY A 552 -34.28 24.67 13.96
CA GLY A 552 -33.77 23.39 14.42
C GLY A 552 -33.71 22.33 13.33
N PHE A 553 -34.79 22.20 12.54
CA PHE A 553 -34.83 21.26 11.40
C PHE A 553 -33.91 21.69 10.24
N ILE A 554 -33.79 22.99 9.95
CA ILE A 554 -32.84 23.50 8.94
C ILE A 554 -31.40 23.14 9.35
N ALA A 555 -31.03 23.40 10.60
CA ALA A 555 -29.70 23.06 11.11
C ALA A 555 -29.47 21.52 11.11
N LEU A 556 -30.49 20.73 11.44
CA LEU A 556 -30.41 19.26 11.38
C LEU A 556 -30.19 18.75 9.94
N ALA A 557 -30.88 19.34 8.97
CA ALA A 557 -30.70 19.04 7.56
C ALA A 557 -29.28 19.42 7.09
N MET A 558 -28.78 20.58 7.51
CA MET A 558 -27.40 21.00 7.22
C MET A 558 -26.37 20.03 7.79
N ALA A 559 -26.57 19.50 9.00
CA ALA A 559 -25.72 18.45 9.56
C ALA A 559 -25.76 17.19 8.67
N ALA A 560 -26.94 16.71 8.29
CA ALA A 560 -27.08 15.54 7.43
C ALA A 560 -26.45 15.72 6.03
N ILE A 561 -26.54 16.92 5.44
CA ILE A 561 -25.90 17.25 4.16
C ILE A 561 -24.39 17.27 4.31
N SER A 562 -23.87 17.93 5.35
CA SER A 562 -22.43 18.03 5.61
C SER A 562 -21.78 16.65 5.71
N TRP A 563 -22.44 15.72 6.37
CA TRP A 563 -22.01 14.31 6.44
C TRP A 563 -21.91 13.64 5.06
N ASN A 564 -22.87 13.87 4.17
CA ASN A 564 -22.86 13.27 2.83
C ASN A 564 -21.80 13.88 1.90
N LEU A 565 -21.34 15.10 2.19
CA LEU A 565 -20.32 15.80 1.41
C LEU A 565 -18.89 15.56 1.94
N GLU A 566 -18.76 14.81 3.03
CA GLU A 566 -17.49 14.46 3.64
C GLU A 566 -16.66 13.55 2.71
N SER A 567 -15.44 13.97 2.42
CA SER A 567 -14.41 13.17 1.72
C SER A 567 -13.11 13.22 2.52
N SER A 568 -12.13 12.37 2.18
CA SER A 568 -10.84 12.37 2.89
C SER A 568 -10.12 13.73 2.85
N GLN A 569 -10.29 14.51 1.78
CA GLN A 569 -9.66 15.83 1.63
C GLN A 569 -10.48 16.95 2.29
N SER A 570 -11.81 16.86 2.21
CA SER A 570 -12.73 17.88 2.72
C SER A 570 -13.22 17.63 4.15
N TYR A 571 -12.77 16.52 4.76
CA TYR A 571 -13.14 16.05 6.10
C TYR A 571 -13.16 17.18 7.14
N TRP A 572 -12.03 17.86 7.31
CA TRP A 572 -11.88 18.90 8.33
C TRP A 572 -12.85 20.07 8.17
N ILE A 573 -13.36 20.33 6.96
CA ILE A 573 -14.33 21.39 6.71
C ILE A 573 -15.73 20.88 7.04
N TRP A 574 -16.19 19.84 6.34
CA TRP A 574 -17.57 19.37 6.43
C TRP A 574 -17.89 18.77 7.80
N HIS A 575 -16.92 18.11 8.42
CA HIS A 575 -17.09 17.57 9.76
C HIS A 575 -17.17 18.69 10.82
N SER A 576 -16.40 19.77 10.66
CA SER A 576 -16.54 20.96 11.51
C SER A 576 -17.90 21.65 11.34
N VAL A 577 -18.41 21.74 10.11
CA VAL A 577 -19.76 22.25 9.84
C VAL A 577 -20.83 21.34 10.46
N TRP A 578 -20.63 20.03 10.41
CA TRP A 578 -21.51 19.05 11.04
C TRP A 578 -21.65 19.30 12.55
N HIS A 579 -20.53 19.49 13.27
CA HIS A 579 -20.52 19.81 14.71
C HIS A 579 -21.32 21.08 15.02
N VAL A 580 -21.03 22.17 14.32
CA VAL A 580 -21.74 23.44 14.51
C VAL A 580 -23.23 23.27 14.24
N ALA A 581 -23.59 22.58 13.15
CA ALA A 581 -24.98 22.38 12.74
C ALA A 581 -25.77 21.50 13.72
N ILE A 582 -25.20 20.38 14.20
CA ILE A 582 -25.90 19.45 15.08
C ILE A 582 -26.13 20.03 16.49
N TYR A 583 -25.14 20.75 17.04
CA TYR A 583 -25.29 21.43 18.32
C TYR A 583 -26.23 22.64 18.21
N SER A 584 -26.16 23.40 17.11
CA SER A 584 -27.11 24.50 16.85
C SER A 584 -28.54 24.00 16.69
N SER A 585 -28.73 22.87 16.00
CA SER A 585 -30.02 22.20 15.88
C SER A 585 -30.60 21.87 17.25
N SER A 586 -29.78 21.24 18.11
CA SER A 586 -30.17 20.92 19.48
C SER A 586 -30.55 22.18 20.27
N PHE A 587 -29.74 23.23 20.20
CA PHE A 587 -30.01 24.51 20.86
C PHE A 587 -31.34 25.14 20.43
N PHE A 588 -31.63 25.18 19.13
CA PHE A 588 -32.90 25.72 18.63
C PHE A 588 -34.10 24.87 19.06
N PHE A 589 -33.99 23.55 19.05
CA PHE A 589 -35.03 22.67 19.58
C PHE A 589 -35.28 22.94 21.07
N LEU A 590 -34.23 23.05 21.86
CA LEU A 590 -34.29 23.41 23.29
C LEU A 590 -34.97 24.77 23.53
N CYS A 591 -34.69 25.77 22.68
CA CYS A 591 -35.33 27.10 22.73
C CYS A 591 -36.79 27.10 22.28
N SER A 592 -37.20 26.10 21.50
CA SER A 592 -38.55 26.03 20.95
C SER A 592 -39.61 25.69 21.99
N LYS A 593 -39.25 24.98 23.06
CA LYS A 593 -40.18 24.48 24.07
C LYS A 593 -40.71 25.63 24.95
N VAL A 594 -42.02 25.86 24.94
CA VAL A 594 -42.68 26.85 25.81
C VAL A 594 -42.93 26.22 27.19
N ILE A 595 -42.39 26.83 28.24
CA ILE A 595 -42.65 26.41 29.63
C ILE A 595 -43.96 27.04 30.08
N THR A 596 -45.00 26.23 30.21
CA THR A 596 -46.27 26.64 30.81
C THR A 596 -46.13 26.56 32.33
N ILE A 597 -45.92 27.70 32.97
CA ILE A 597 -46.05 27.79 34.43
C ILE A 597 -47.54 27.68 34.74
N ASN A 598 -47.98 26.55 35.29
CA ASN A 598 -49.31 26.41 35.87
C ASN A 598 -49.40 27.33 37.09
N SER A 599 -49.89 28.56 36.90
CA SER A 599 -50.28 29.48 37.97
C SER A 599 -51.64 29.05 38.55
N GLY A 600 -51.68 27.89 39.18
CA GLY A 600 -52.84 27.37 39.87
C GLY A 600 -52.41 26.24 40.80
N ASN A 601 -52.50 26.48 42.10
CA ASN A 601 -52.17 25.59 43.22
C ASN A 601 -50.70 25.60 43.68
N ARG A 602 -50.26 26.69 44.30
CA ARG A 602 -49.37 26.59 45.48
C ARG A 602 -49.85 27.53 46.58
N THR A 603 -50.29 26.92 47.67
CA THR A 603 -50.33 27.46 49.02
C THR A 603 -48.93 27.99 49.44
N PRO A 604 -48.86 29.00 50.32
CA PRO A 604 -47.61 29.66 50.70
C PRO A 604 -46.89 28.90 51.82
N THR A 605 -45.61 28.60 51.61
CA THR A 605 -44.54 28.20 52.58
C THR A 605 -43.42 27.61 51.70
N ASP A 606 -42.14 27.98 51.73
CA ASP A 606 -41.35 28.82 52.60
C ASP A 606 -40.36 29.63 51.75
N ALA A 607 -40.06 30.83 52.23
CA ALA A 607 -38.87 31.57 51.85
C ALA A 607 -37.62 30.74 52.16
N ASN A 608 -36.65 30.70 51.24
CA ASN A 608 -35.25 31.02 51.53
C ASN A 608 -34.35 30.87 50.29
N TYR A 609 -33.43 31.83 50.18
CA TYR A 609 -32.33 31.97 49.22
C TYR A 609 -32.66 32.57 47.85
N GLN A 610 -32.99 33.87 47.88
CA GLN A 610 -32.56 34.79 46.82
C GLN A 610 -31.05 35.05 46.98
N LEU A 611 -30.27 34.78 45.93
CA LEU A 611 -28.94 35.35 45.78
C LEU A 611 -29.10 36.78 45.25
N THR A 612 -28.76 37.72 46.13
CA THR A 612 -28.76 39.18 45.96
C THR A 612 -27.86 39.63 44.81
N GLN A 613 -28.42 40.44 43.90
CA GLN A 613 -27.66 41.39 43.09
C GLN A 613 -27.64 42.71 43.86
N GLN A 614 -26.46 43.08 44.35
CA GLN A 614 -26.23 44.30 45.13
C GLN A 614 -25.69 45.37 44.18
N ASP A 615 -26.60 46.16 43.60
CA ASP A 615 -26.23 47.37 42.85
C ASP A 615 -26.09 48.53 43.86
N SER A 616 -24.86 48.98 44.08
CA SER A 616 -24.55 50.20 44.82
C SER A 616 -24.37 51.36 43.84
N LEU A 617 -25.39 52.21 43.70
CA LEU A 617 -25.26 53.56 43.18
C LEU A 617 -26.09 54.50 44.06
N SER A 618 -25.40 55.26 44.91
CA SER A 618 -25.94 56.32 45.75
C SER A 618 -26.06 57.62 44.94
N GLN A 619 -27.28 58.14 44.82
CA GLN A 619 -27.52 59.57 44.65
C GLN A 619 -28.63 59.98 45.61
N GLY A 620 -28.32 60.94 46.47
CA GLY A 620 -29.28 61.60 47.33
C GLY A 620 -28.62 62.74 48.08
N ALA A 621 -29.05 63.95 47.72
CA ALA A 621 -29.16 65.19 48.52
C ALA A 621 -27.93 65.71 49.28
#